data_AF-A0A7C7HWS8-F1
#
_entry.id   AF-A0A7C7HWS8-F1
#
_cell.length_a   1.000
_cell.length_b   1.000
_cell.length_c   1.000
_cell.angle_alpha   90.00
_cell.angle_beta   90.00
_cell.angle_gamma   90.00
#
_symmetry.space_group_name_H-M   'P 1'
#
loop_
_entity.id
_entity.type
_entity.pdbx_description
1 polymer ?
#
loop_
_entity_poly.entity_id
_entity_poly.type
_entity_poly.pdbx_seq_one_letter_code
_entity_poly.pdbx_strand_id
1 'polypeptide(L)'
;MEALKFDSAFNFKYSPRRGTKASEYDDQIAEEVKQDRLARVIELQKKHTLERNLELVGTTQTVLVEKESKRSPQQWAGRTDSNKWVIFDKEDAQIRDMISIQIRAAKGITLHGQMVKQAEAA
;
A
#
# COMPACT_ATOMS: atom_id res chain seq x y z
N MET A 1 -12.75 -1.69 11.64
CA MET A 1 -12.29 -1.75 10.23
C MET A 1 -13.31 -1.10 9.31
N GLU A 2 -14.55 -1.61 9.23
CA GLU A 2 -15.56 -1.08 8.29
C GLU A 2 -15.92 0.40 8.44
N ALA A 3 -16.05 0.91 9.68
CA ALA A 3 -16.45 2.30 9.91
C ALA A 3 -15.40 3.33 9.45
N LEU A 4 -14.11 2.96 9.42
CA LEU A 4 -13.01 3.88 9.11
C LEU A 4 -12.38 3.61 7.74
N LYS A 5 -12.32 2.33 7.33
CA LYS A 5 -11.68 1.87 6.08
C LYS A 5 -10.26 2.43 5.93
N PHE A 6 -9.36 1.96 6.80
CA PHE A 6 -7.96 2.38 6.78
C PHE A 6 -7.29 2.08 5.45
N ASP A 7 -6.41 2.98 5.03
CA ASP A 7 -5.58 2.81 3.83
C ASP A 7 -4.67 1.57 3.88
N SER A 8 -4.05 1.35 5.03
CA SER A 8 -3.19 0.21 5.31
C SER A 8 -3.16 -0.04 6.82
N ALA A 9 -3.01 -1.30 7.21
CA ALA A 9 -2.84 -1.69 8.60
C ALA A 9 -1.95 -2.92 8.72
N PHE A 10 -1.05 -2.90 9.70
CA PHE A 10 -0.35 -4.11 10.13
C PHE A 10 -1.21 -4.83 11.17
N ASN A 11 -1.45 -6.12 10.94
CA ASN A 11 -2.31 -6.94 11.77
C ASN A 11 -1.50 -8.09 12.36
N PHE A 12 -1.57 -8.25 13.68
CA PHE A 12 -0.87 -9.31 14.40
C PHE A 12 -1.84 -9.99 15.36
N LYS A 13 -1.72 -11.32 15.48
CA LYS A 13 -2.36 -12.04 16.58
C LYS A 13 -1.55 -11.85 17.86
N TYR A 14 -2.23 -11.90 19.00
CA TYR A 14 -1.56 -11.86 20.29
C TYR A 14 -0.64 -13.08 20.48
N SER A 15 0.60 -12.81 20.92
CA SER A 15 1.57 -13.82 21.33
C SER A 15 2.08 -13.47 22.73
N PRO A 16 1.90 -14.35 23.73
CA PRO A 16 2.37 -14.10 25.08
C PRO A 16 3.87 -13.84 25.12
N ARG A 17 4.27 -12.77 25.81
CA ARG A 17 5.68 -12.48 26.07
C ARG A 17 5.92 -12.52 27.56
N ARG A 18 6.91 -13.31 27.98
CA ARG A 18 7.29 -13.46 29.38
C ARG A 18 7.53 -12.10 30.03
N GLY A 19 6.92 -11.88 31.20
CA GLY A 19 7.03 -10.62 31.96
C GLY A 19 6.05 -9.53 31.55
N THR A 20 5.10 -9.81 30.66
CA THR A 20 3.99 -8.88 30.36
C THR A 20 2.77 -9.21 31.19
N LYS A 21 2.01 -8.19 31.62
CA LYS A 21 0.77 -8.42 32.39
C LYS A 21 -0.22 -9.31 31.63
N ALA A 22 -0.31 -9.13 30.31
CA ALA A 22 -1.18 -9.94 29.46
C ALA A 22 -0.79 -11.44 29.42
N SER A 23 0.47 -11.78 29.70
CA SER A 23 0.92 -13.18 29.77
C SER A 23 0.47 -13.91 31.05
N GLU A 24 -0.03 -13.18 32.04
CA GLU A 24 -0.58 -13.72 33.30
C GLU A 24 -2.10 -13.99 33.21
N TYR A 25 -2.74 -13.67 32.09
CA TYR A 25 -4.18 -13.88 31.92
C TYR A 25 -4.47 -15.32 31.47
N ASP A 26 -5.30 -16.02 32.24
CA ASP A 26 -5.63 -17.43 32.04
C ASP A 26 -6.67 -17.68 30.93
N ASP A 27 -7.42 -16.65 30.52
CA ASP A 27 -8.49 -16.70 29.52
C ASP A 27 -7.98 -16.62 28.07
N GLN A 28 -6.84 -17.27 27.79
CA GLN A 28 -6.27 -17.31 26.45
C GLN A 28 -7.15 -18.11 25.49
N ILE A 29 -7.48 -17.52 24.35
CA ILE A 29 -8.18 -18.22 23.28
C ILE A 29 -7.25 -19.16 22.51
N ALA A 30 -7.81 -20.24 21.96
CA ALA A 30 -7.08 -21.21 21.15
C ALA A 30 -6.38 -20.57 19.94
N GLU A 31 -5.23 -21.13 19.57
CA GLU A 31 -4.39 -20.58 18.49
C GLU A 31 -5.09 -20.56 17.14
N GLU A 32 -5.89 -21.59 16.85
CA GLU A 32 -6.70 -21.67 15.62
C GLU A 32 -7.72 -20.52 15.53
N VAL A 33 -8.34 -20.16 16.66
CA VAL A 33 -9.29 -19.03 16.73
C VAL A 33 -8.56 -17.70 16.50
N LYS A 34 -7.35 -17.54 17.04
CA LYS A 34 -6.52 -16.34 16.79
C LYS A 34 -6.17 -16.24 15.30
N GLN A 35 -5.80 -17.36 14.69
CA GLN A 35 -5.41 -17.43 13.29
C GLN A 35 -6.60 -17.13 12.35
N ASP A 36 -7.77 -17.73 12.61
CA ASP A 36 -9.00 -17.45 11.86
C ASP A 36 -9.37 -15.96 11.94
N ARG A 37 -9.39 -15.39 13.16
CA ARG A 37 -9.69 -13.97 13.36
C ARG A 37 -8.74 -13.07 12.60
N LEU A 38 -7.44 -13.34 12.69
CA LEU A 38 -6.41 -12.58 11.99
C LEU A 38 -6.60 -12.65 10.47
N ALA A 39 -6.86 -13.85 9.93
CA ALA A 39 -7.10 -14.03 8.50
C ALA A 39 -8.28 -13.19 8.01
N ARG A 40 -9.42 -13.21 8.73
CA ARG A 40 -10.60 -12.40 8.38
C ARG A 40 -10.32 -10.91 8.39
N VAL A 41 -9.55 -10.42 9.37
CA VAL A 41 -9.16 -9.00 9.44
C VAL A 41 -8.22 -8.62 8.30
N ILE A 42 -7.25 -9.47 7.97
CA ILE A 42 -6.32 -9.26 6.84
C ILE A 42 -7.11 -9.21 5.52
N GLU A 43 -8.03 -10.15 5.30
CA GLU A 43 -8.86 -10.16 4.09
C GLU A 43 -9.74 -8.91 3.99
N LEU A 44 -10.31 -8.45 5.11
CA LEU A 44 -11.07 -7.20 5.12
C LEU A 44 -10.18 -5.98 4.82
N GLN A 45 -8.99 -5.89 5.44
CA GLN A 45 -8.05 -4.81 5.17
C GLN A 45 -7.60 -4.79 3.71
N LYS A 46 -7.39 -5.95 3.07
CA LYS A 46 -7.05 -6.02 1.64
C LYS A 46 -8.15 -5.40 0.76
N LYS A 47 -9.42 -5.64 1.10
CA LYS A 47 -10.56 -5.02 0.41
C LYS A 47 -10.56 -3.52 0.58
N HIS A 48 -10.38 -3.02 1.81
CA HIS A 48 -10.32 -1.58 2.09
C HIS A 48 -9.13 -0.90 1.40
N THR A 49 -7.94 -1.52 1.42
CA THR A 49 -6.77 -0.97 0.72
C THR A 49 -7.00 -0.86 -0.79
N LEU A 50 -7.63 -1.87 -1.41
CA LEU A 50 -7.98 -1.81 -2.83
C LEU A 50 -9.03 -0.71 -3.09
N GLU A 51 -10.07 -0.62 -2.27
CA GLU A 51 -11.10 0.42 -2.36
C GLU A 51 -10.47 1.82 -2.33
N ARG A 52 -9.62 2.11 -1.34
CA ARG A 52 -8.90 3.39 -1.24
C ARG A 52 -7.96 3.66 -2.41
N ASN A 53 -7.29 2.63 -2.90
CA ASN A 53 -6.41 2.78 -4.06
C ASN A 53 -7.20 3.03 -5.36
N LEU A 54 -8.42 2.47 -5.49
CA LEU A 54 -9.29 2.71 -6.63
C LEU A 54 -9.81 4.16 -6.66
N GLU A 55 -10.02 4.79 -5.51
CA GLU A 55 -10.38 6.22 -5.41
C GLU A 55 -9.32 7.15 -6.04
N LEU A 56 -8.07 6.71 -6.13
CA LEU A 56 -6.99 7.47 -6.77
C LEU A 56 -6.93 7.32 -8.29
N VAL A 57 -7.63 6.36 -8.88
CA VAL A 57 -7.63 6.15 -10.33
C VAL A 57 -8.25 7.35 -11.03
N GLY A 58 -7.56 7.87 -12.05
CA GLY A 58 -7.93 9.08 -12.79
C GLY A 58 -7.29 10.35 -12.22
N THR A 59 -6.83 10.33 -10.97
CA THR A 59 -6.12 11.47 -10.37
C THR A 59 -4.65 11.53 -10.80
N THR A 60 -4.06 12.72 -10.69
CA THR A 60 -2.61 12.91 -10.80
C THR A 60 -2.01 12.96 -9.41
N GLN A 61 -1.00 12.14 -9.16
CA GLN A 61 -0.29 12.03 -7.90
C GLN A 61 1.18 12.41 -8.11
N THR A 62 1.78 13.14 -7.16
CA THR A 62 3.22 13.36 -7.13
C THR A 62 3.90 12.11 -6.61
N VAL A 63 4.88 11.59 -7.35
CA VAL A 63 5.57 10.32 -7.05
C VAL A 63 7.07 10.55 -6.98
N LEU A 64 7.68 10.09 -5.89
CA LEU A 64 9.13 9.96 -5.75
C LEU A 64 9.60 8.69 -6.47
N VAL A 65 10.49 8.81 -7.45
CA VAL A 65 11.13 7.67 -8.10
C VAL A 65 12.15 7.04 -7.13
N GLU A 66 11.96 5.79 -6.69
CA GLU A 66 12.85 5.17 -5.71
C GLU A 66 13.80 4.13 -6.32
N LYS A 67 13.30 3.28 -7.23
CA LYS A 67 14.06 2.14 -7.76
C LYS A 67 13.44 1.53 -8.99
N GLU A 68 14.17 0.63 -9.64
CA GLU A 68 13.63 -0.23 -10.69
C GLU A 68 12.52 -1.16 -10.16
N SER A 69 11.49 -1.35 -10.97
CA SER A 69 10.40 -2.28 -10.68
C SER A 69 10.93 -3.71 -10.63
N LYS A 70 10.61 -4.44 -9.55
CA LYS A 70 11.00 -5.85 -9.39
C LYS A 70 10.48 -6.77 -10.50
N ARG A 71 9.46 -6.35 -11.24
CA ARG A 71 8.80 -7.16 -12.28
C ARG A 71 9.23 -6.79 -13.70
N SER A 72 9.84 -5.62 -13.90
CA SER A 72 10.27 -5.19 -15.24
C SER A 72 11.39 -4.16 -15.15
N PRO A 73 12.52 -4.36 -15.85
CA PRO A 73 13.60 -3.38 -15.90
C PRO A 73 13.26 -2.14 -16.73
N GLN A 74 12.13 -2.15 -17.43
CA GLN A 74 11.63 -1.02 -18.22
C GLN A 74 10.73 -0.08 -17.41
N GLN A 75 10.51 -0.39 -16.13
CA GLN A 75 9.60 0.36 -15.27
C GLN A 75 10.29 0.82 -13.99
N TRP A 76 9.89 1.98 -13.51
CA TRP A 76 10.21 2.46 -12.18
C TRP A 76 9.16 2.00 -11.15
N ALA A 77 9.60 1.94 -9.91
CA ALA A 77 8.77 1.84 -8.72
C ALA A 77 9.06 3.05 -7.83
N GLY A 78 8.01 3.83 -7.58
CA GLY A 78 8.06 5.02 -6.75
C GLY A 78 6.96 5.04 -5.71
N ARG A 79 6.95 6.08 -4.87
CA ARG A 79 5.90 6.28 -3.86
C ARG A 79 5.26 7.65 -3.92
N THR A 80 3.95 7.67 -3.67
CA THR A 80 3.20 8.91 -3.39
C THR A 80 3.58 9.48 -2.02
N ASP A 81 3.12 10.71 -1.74
CA ASP A 81 3.18 11.35 -0.41
C ASP A 81 2.51 10.52 0.71
N SER A 82 1.42 9.83 0.37
CA SER A 82 0.68 8.86 1.18
C SER A 82 1.34 7.48 1.22
N ASN A 83 2.59 7.38 0.77
CA ASN A 83 3.45 6.20 0.86
C ASN A 83 2.94 4.99 0.07
N LYS A 84 2.16 5.21 -0.99
CA LYS A 84 1.61 4.16 -1.87
C LYS A 84 2.57 3.86 -3.00
N TRP A 85 2.77 2.57 -3.31
CA TRP A 85 3.60 2.17 -4.44
C TRP A 85 2.92 2.50 -5.77
N VAL A 86 3.68 3.12 -6.68
CA VAL A 86 3.27 3.39 -8.06
C VAL A 86 4.30 2.79 -9.00
N ILE A 87 3.83 2.04 -10.01
CA ILE A 87 4.65 1.50 -11.10
C ILE A 87 4.31 2.26 -12.38
N PHE A 88 5.33 2.72 -13.10
CA PHE A 88 5.21 3.48 -14.35
C PHE A 88 6.47 3.27 -15.20
N ASP A 89 6.40 3.55 -16.50
CA ASP A 89 7.51 3.34 -17.43
C ASP A 89 8.67 4.33 -17.17
N LYS A 90 9.90 3.95 -17.51
CA LYS A 90 11.07 4.76 -17.13
C LYS A 90 11.12 6.16 -17.77
N GLU A 91 10.76 6.23 -19.05
CA GLU A 91 10.99 7.38 -19.95
C GLU A 91 12.30 8.13 -19.63
N ASP A 92 12.25 9.42 -19.31
CA ASP A 92 13.38 10.29 -18.97
C ASP A 92 13.63 10.43 -17.45
N ALA A 93 12.75 9.88 -16.61
CA ALA A 93 12.84 10.01 -15.15
C ALA A 93 14.03 9.23 -14.55
N GLN A 94 14.61 9.80 -13.49
CA GLN A 94 15.72 9.23 -12.72
C GLN A 94 15.31 8.99 -11.26
N ILE A 95 16.06 8.13 -10.57
CA ILE A 95 15.89 7.91 -9.13
C ILE A 95 16.11 9.24 -8.37
N ARG A 96 15.23 9.53 -7.40
CA ARG A 96 15.10 10.79 -6.62
C ARG A 96 14.25 11.89 -7.27
N ASP A 97 13.80 11.71 -8.51
CA ASP A 97 12.90 12.69 -9.11
C ASP A 97 11.52 12.66 -8.45
N MET A 98 10.89 13.84 -8.39
CA MET A 98 9.50 14.03 -7.97
C MET A 98 8.66 14.37 -9.20
N ILE A 99 7.90 13.41 -9.70
CA ILE A 99 7.19 13.52 -10.98
C ILE A 99 5.68 13.37 -10.82
N SER A 100 4.93 14.01 -11.72
CA SER A 100 3.48 13.90 -11.76
C SER A 100 3.06 12.67 -12.56
N ILE A 101 2.41 11.71 -11.89
CA ILE A 101 1.91 10.47 -12.48
C ILE A 101 0.39 10.48 -12.47
N GLN A 102 -0.24 10.30 -13.64
CA GLN A 102 -1.67 10.02 -13.69
C GLN A 102 -1.90 8.55 -13.39
N ILE A 103 -2.65 8.26 -12.33
CA ILE A 103 -2.97 6.89 -11.91
C ILE A 103 -4.02 6.32 -12.87
N ARG A 104 -3.71 5.17 -13.47
CA ARG A 104 -4.57 4.47 -14.44
C ARG A 104 -5.23 3.24 -13.88
N ALA A 105 -4.61 2.57 -12.90
CA ALA A 105 -5.17 1.37 -12.30
C ALA A 105 -4.64 1.16 -10.88
N ALA A 106 -5.40 0.39 -10.10
CA ALA A 106 -5.00 -0.11 -8.79
C ALA A 106 -5.09 -1.65 -8.77
N LYS A 107 -4.06 -2.30 -8.23
CA LYS A 107 -3.99 -3.76 -8.07
C LYS A 107 -3.48 -4.09 -6.67
N GLY A 108 -4.40 -4.37 -5.76
CA GLY A 108 -4.10 -4.57 -4.34
C GLY A 108 -3.44 -3.32 -3.74
N ILE A 109 -2.19 -3.46 -3.30
CA ILE A 109 -1.41 -2.38 -2.67
C ILE A 109 -0.63 -1.50 -3.65
N THR A 110 -0.68 -1.82 -4.95
CA THR A 110 0.15 -1.17 -5.98
C THR A 110 -0.73 -0.43 -6.98
N LEU A 111 -0.38 0.83 -7.22
CA LEU A 111 -0.94 1.66 -8.28
C LEU A 111 -0.10 1.52 -9.55
N HIS A 112 -0.73 1.74 -10.69
CA HIS A 112 -0.09 1.81 -11.99
C HIS A 112 -0.50 3.12 -12.65
N GLY A 113 0.46 3.80 -13.27
CA GLY A 113 0.21 5.07 -13.91
C GLY A 113 1.19 5.38 -15.03
N GLN A 114 1.04 6.58 -15.58
CA GLN A 114 1.87 7.13 -16.65
C GLN A 114 2.29 8.54 -16.30
N MET A 115 3.47 8.95 -16.77
CA MET A 115 3.93 10.34 -16.59
C MET A 115 3.01 11.31 -17.31
N VAL A 116 2.75 12.43 -16.66
CA VAL A 116 2.09 13.58 -17.27
C VAL A 116 3.17 14.52 -17.76
N LYS A 117 3.32 14.66 -19.07
CA LYS A 117 4.19 15.69 -19.64
C LYS A 117 3.62 17.06 -19.28
N GLN A 118 4.40 17.89 -18.60
CA GLN A 118 4.03 19.30 -18.45
C GLN A 118 4.05 19.91 -19.85
N ALA A 119 2.91 20.45 -20.30
CA ALA A 119 2.92 21.34 -21.44
C ALA A 119 3.72 22.58 -21.03
N GLU A 120 4.77 22.90 -21.80
CA GLU A 120 5.49 24.15 -21.63
C GLU A 120 4.47 25.30 -21.61
N ALA A 121 4.47 26.08 -20.53
CA ALA A 121 3.73 27.33 -20.51
C ALA A 121 4.38 28.25 -21.55
N ALA A 122 3.66 28.50 -22.64
CA ALA A 122 4.03 29.45 -23.68
C ALA A 122 4.00 30.90 -23.16
#